data_AF-A0A3S3NAC8-F1
#
_entry.id   AF-A0A3S3NAC8-F1
#
_cell.length_a   1.000
_cell.length_b   1.000
_cell.length_c   1.000
_cell.angle_alpha   90.00
_cell.angle_beta   90.00
_cell.angle_gamma   90.00
#
_symmetry.space_group_name_H-M   'P 1'
#
loop_
_entity.id
_entity.type
_entity.pdbx_description
1 polymer ?
#
loop_
_entity_poly.entity_id
_entity_poly.type
_entity_poly.pdbx_seq_one_letter_code
_entity_poly.pdbx_strand_id
1 'polypeptide(L)'
;MKNPDCSRGNDLLRPRTIRISGDGRCLFRSVVHGACLRVGKPSPSENLQKELADELRAKVADEFIKRRAETEWFLEGDFDTYVRQIRQPQIWGGEPELLMASHVIQMPISVYMLDKNSGSLKVIAEYGQDYGKENPICVLYHGYGHYDALQIPLNGAQTKFARVSGYYDKSDSVKQGIWAPKVQAKMNGKTSSLPEGGKKTPRLSDVYDLSGTFNFILTVY
;
A
#
# COMPACT_ATOMS: atom_id res chain seq x y z
N MET A 1 -18.56 -2.52 -51.61
CA MET A 1 -18.62 -2.96 -50.20
C MET A 1 -17.20 -2.97 -49.65
N LYS A 2 -16.85 -2.05 -48.75
CA LYS A 2 -15.56 -2.03 -48.07
C LYS A 2 -15.77 -2.67 -46.69
N ASN A 3 -15.06 -3.77 -46.41
CA ASN A 3 -14.99 -4.34 -45.07
C ASN A 3 -14.31 -3.33 -44.12
N PRO A 4 -14.91 -2.96 -42.97
CA PRO A 4 -14.16 -2.33 -41.91
C PRO A 4 -13.39 -3.41 -41.16
N ASP A 5 -12.08 -3.43 -41.38
CA ASP A 5 -11.14 -4.23 -40.60
C ASP A 5 -11.22 -3.82 -39.13
N CYS A 6 -11.71 -4.74 -38.29
CA CYS A 6 -11.80 -4.57 -36.85
C CYS A 6 -10.43 -4.86 -36.25
N SER A 7 -9.54 -3.87 -36.28
CA SER A 7 -8.28 -3.88 -35.55
C SER A 7 -8.52 -3.68 -34.04
N ARG A 8 -9.17 -4.66 -33.39
CA ARG A 8 -9.10 -4.85 -31.93
C ARG A 8 -7.79 -5.58 -31.59
N GLY A 9 -6.69 -4.85 -31.65
CA GLY A 9 -5.37 -5.35 -31.25
C GLY A 9 -4.81 -4.58 -30.06
N ASN A 10 -4.61 -5.29 -28.94
CA ASN A 10 -3.61 -4.99 -27.88
C ASN A 10 -3.78 -3.79 -26.93
N ASP A 11 -5.00 -3.47 -26.46
CA ASP A 11 -5.17 -2.46 -25.38
C ASP A 11 -5.19 -3.06 -23.94
N LEU A 12 -5.10 -4.39 -23.81
CA LEU A 12 -5.29 -5.10 -22.53
C LEU A 12 -4.02 -5.26 -21.67
N LEU A 13 -2.86 -4.78 -22.13
CA LEU A 13 -1.56 -4.99 -21.47
C LEU A 13 -1.01 -3.74 -20.79
N ARG A 14 -1.75 -2.63 -20.80
CA ARG A 14 -1.27 -1.35 -20.28
C ARG A 14 -1.76 -1.14 -18.84
N PRO A 15 -0.88 -0.71 -17.92
CA PRO A 15 -1.30 -0.22 -16.63
C PRO A 15 -2.31 0.92 -16.81
N ARG A 16 -3.43 0.84 -16.08
CA ARG A 16 -4.48 1.85 -16.12
C ARG A 16 -4.47 2.64 -14.81
N THR A 17 -4.28 3.95 -14.91
CA THR A 17 -4.41 4.85 -13.76
C THR A 17 -5.88 5.25 -13.58
N ILE A 18 -6.36 5.16 -12.33
CA ILE A 18 -7.68 5.65 -11.92
C ILE A 18 -7.46 6.92 -11.11
N ARG A 19 -7.97 8.04 -11.64
CA ARG A 19 -7.82 9.36 -11.03
C ARG A 19 -8.61 9.45 -9.74
N ILE A 20 -7.95 9.87 -8.66
CA ILE A 20 -8.54 10.03 -7.34
C ILE A 20 -8.69 11.53 -7.01
N SER A 21 -9.74 11.87 -6.27
CA SER A 21 -9.98 13.24 -5.82
C SER A 21 -8.91 13.73 -4.82
N GLY A 22 -8.50 15.00 -4.96
CA GLY A 22 -7.47 15.66 -4.14
C GLY A 22 -7.98 16.33 -2.87
N ASP A 23 -8.91 15.72 -2.15
CA ASP A 23 -9.60 16.29 -0.98
C ASP A 23 -8.96 15.93 0.39
N GLY A 24 -7.67 15.63 0.40
CA GLY A 24 -6.93 15.13 1.57
C GLY A 24 -7.09 13.62 1.83
N ARG A 25 -7.96 12.92 1.09
CA ARG A 25 -8.16 11.46 1.24
C ARG A 25 -7.48 10.62 0.16
N CYS A 26 -6.73 11.25 -0.75
CA CYS A 26 -6.26 10.58 -1.97
C CYS A 26 -5.49 9.27 -1.71
N LEU A 27 -4.64 9.21 -0.67
CA LEU A 27 -3.93 8.00 -0.28
C LEU A 27 -4.90 6.86 0.09
N PHE A 28 -5.77 7.10 1.07
CA PHE A 28 -6.72 6.11 1.55
C PHE A 28 -7.71 5.68 0.47
N ARG A 29 -8.23 6.64 -0.32
CA ARG A 29 -9.08 6.36 -1.48
C ARG A 29 -8.36 5.46 -2.50
N SER A 30 -7.10 5.74 -2.80
CA SER A 30 -6.31 4.93 -3.74
C SER A 30 -6.17 3.47 -3.27
N VAL A 31 -5.94 3.27 -1.97
CA VAL A 31 -5.84 1.93 -1.37
C VAL A 31 -7.18 1.19 -1.43
N VAL A 32 -8.27 1.85 -1.02
CA VAL A 32 -9.62 1.27 -1.08
C VAL A 32 -9.98 0.88 -2.51
N HIS A 33 -9.75 1.77 -3.49
CA HIS A 33 -9.98 1.49 -4.90
C HIS A 33 -9.16 0.31 -5.39
N GLY A 34 -7.86 0.30 -5.12
CA GLY A 34 -7.00 -0.80 -5.54
C GLY A 34 -7.43 -2.13 -4.95
N ALA A 35 -7.95 -2.14 -3.72
CA ALA A 35 -8.52 -3.33 -3.11
C ALA A 35 -9.85 -3.76 -3.76
N CYS A 36 -10.74 -2.83 -4.14
CA CYS A 36 -11.93 -3.13 -4.92
C CYS A 36 -11.61 -3.74 -6.28
N LEU A 37 -10.60 -3.19 -6.98
CA LEU A 37 -10.12 -3.73 -8.26
C LEU A 37 -9.61 -5.16 -8.11
N ARG A 38 -8.90 -5.44 -7.03
CA ARG A 38 -8.35 -6.77 -6.71
C ARG A 38 -9.44 -7.83 -6.60
N VAL A 39 -10.57 -7.48 -6.00
CA VAL A 39 -11.72 -8.40 -5.83
C VAL A 39 -12.68 -8.40 -7.04
N GLY A 40 -12.39 -7.64 -8.09
CA GLY A 40 -13.24 -7.54 -9.28
C GLY A 40 -14.55 -6.80 -9.04
N LYS A 41 -14.66 -6.03 -7.95
CA LYS A 41 -15.85 -5.20 -7.67
C LYS A 41 -15.79 -3.92 -8.51
N PRO A 42 -16.95 -3.37 -8.93
CA PRO A 42 -16.99 -2.09 -9.62
C PRO A 42 -16.45 -0.97 -8.71
N SER A 43 -16.00 0.11 -9.34
CA SER A 43 -15.58 1.31 -8.60
C SER A 43 -16.72 1.80 -7.71
N PRO A 44 -16.51 1.97 -6.39
CA PRO A 44 -17.53 2.53 -5.51
C PRO A 44 -17.89 3.96 -5.91
N SER A 45 -19.08 4.41 -5.53
CA SER A 45 -19.52 5.80 -5.74
C SER A 45 -18.61 6.79 -5.01
N GLU A 46 -18.54 8.05 -5.45
CA GLU A 46 -17.68 9.06 -4.80
C GLU A 46 -17.94 9.23 -3.30
N ASN A 47 -19.21 9.12 -2.88
CA ASN A 47 -19.60 9.17 -1.47
C ASN A 47 -19.12 7.94 -0.71
N LEU A 48 -19.32 6.74 -1.26
CA LEU A 48 -18.86 5.52 -0.61
C LEU A 48 -17.34 5.44 -0.55
N GLN A 49 -16.64 5.89 -1.59
CA GLN A 49 -15.19 6.02 -1.57
C GLN A 49 -14.71 6.93 -0.42
N LYS A 50 -15.46 8.01 -0.14
CA LYS A 50 -15.14 8.94 0.95
C LYS A 50 -15.28 8.24 2.31
N GLU A 51 -16.40 7.55 2.51
CA GLU A 51 -16.70 6.82 3.73
C GLU A 51 -15.67 5.73 4.00
N LEU A 52 -15.38 4.88 2.99
CA LEU A 52 -14.39 3.82 3.10
C LEU A 52 -12.98 4.36 3.33
N ALA A 53 -12.62 5.52 2.74
CA ALA A 53 -11.33 6.15 2.98
C ALA A 53 -11.20 6.72 4.40
N ASP A 54 -12.26 7.32 4.93
CA ASP A 54 -12.28 7.84 6.31
C ASP A 54 -12.28 6.69 7.33
N GLU A 55 -12.95 5.58 7.03
CA GLU A 55 -12.91 4.39 7.87
C GLU A 55 -11.53 3.71 7.85
N LEU A 56 -10.92 3.53 6.67
CA LEU A 56 -9.56 3.00 6.57
C LEU A 56 -8.57 3.87 7.34
N ARG A 57 -8.71 5.20 7.24
CA ARG A 57 -7.89 6.17 8.00
C ARG A 57 -8.04 5.99 9.51
N ALA A 58 -9.26 5.83 10.01
CA ALA A 58 -9.50 5.60 11.43
C ALA A 58 -8.81 4.31 11.91
N LYS A 59 -8.92 3.22 11.14
CA LYS A 59 -8.27 1.94 11.44
C LYS A 59 -6.75 2.01 11.36
N VAL A 60 -6.20 2.76 10.42
CA VAL A 60 -4.75 3.03 10.33
C VAL A 60 -4.25 3.73 11.59
N ALA A 61 -4.99 4.73 12.08
CA ALA A 61 -4.68 5.39 13.34
C ALA A 61 -4.78 4.46 14.55
N ASP A 62 -5.73 3.51 14.57
CA ASP A 62 -5.82 2.48 15.60
C ASP A 62 -4.64 1.49 15.53
N GLU A 63 -4.24 1.10 14.32
CA GLU A 63 -3.13 0.17 14.10
C GLU A 63 -1.78 0.79 14.53
N PHE A 64 -1.60 2.10 14.36
CA PHE A 64 -0.46 2.82 14.96
C PHE A 64 -0.41 2.63 16.47
N ILE A 65 -1.52 2.84 17.18
CA ILE A 65 -1.59 2.70 18.65
C ILE A 65 -1.24 1.27 19.05
N LYS A 66 -1.83 0.29 18.37
CA LYS A 66 -1.56 -1.14 18.59
C LYS A 66 -0.09 -1.49 18.39
N ARG A 67 0.58 -0.85 17.42
CA ARG A 67 1.99 -1.08 17.06
C ARG A 67 2.92 0.05 17.51
N ARG A 68 2.58 0.76 18.59
CA ARG A 68 3.36 1.94 19.04
C ARG A 68 4.86 1.62 19.19
N ALA A 69 5.19 0.48 19.79
CA ALA A 69 6.58 0.05 20.00
C ALA A 69 7.38 -0.13 18.69
N GLU A 70 6.71 -0.46 17.58
CA GLU A 70 7.33 -0.66 16.26
C GLU A 70 7.39 0.64 15.45
N THR A 71 6.49 1.58 15.73
CA THR A 71 6.19 2.72 14.85
C THR A 71 6.66 4.07 15.38
N GLU A 72 6.60 4.29 16.70
CA GLU A 72 6.82 5.60 17.31
C GLU A 72 8.16 6.24 16.96
N TRP A 73 9.23 5.45 16.90
CA TRP A 73 10.58 5.94 16.66
C TRP A 73 10.82 6.53 15.27
N PHE A 74 9.96 6.26 14.28
CA PHE A 74 10.10 6.79 12.92
C PHE A 74 9.03 7.83 12.56
N LEU A 75 8.05 8.06 13.43
CA LEU A 75 7.06 9.12 13.20
C LEU A 75 7.66 10.49 13.52
N GLU A 76 7.32 11.48 12.71
CA GLU A 76 7.77 12.84 12.93
C GLU A 76 6.92 13.52 14.01
N GLY A 77 7.58 14.01 15.07
CA GLY A 77 6.93 14.73 16.17
C GLY A 77 6.45 13.83 17.30
N ASP A 78 5.51 14.34 18.09
CA ASP A 78 4.90 13.62 19.20
C ASP A 78 3.90 12.57 18.67
N PHE A 79 4.04 11.32 19.12
CA PHE A 79 3.25 10.18 18.64
C PHE A 79 1.75 10.41 18.81
N ASP A 80 1.32 10.81 20.01
CA ASP A 80 -0.09 10.94 20.33
C ASP A 80 -0.73 12.09 19.54
N THR A 81 0.03 13.15 19.28
CA THR A 81 -0.36 14.25 18.40
C THR A 81 -0.43 13.82 16.94
N TYR A 82 0.55 13.07 16.45
CA TYR A 82 0.55 12.52 15.09
C TYR A 82 -0.68 11.65 14.84
N VAL A 83 -0.95 10.68 15.71
CA VAL A 83 -2.10 9.77 15.62
C VAL A 83 -3.43 10.55 15.67
N ARG A 84 -3.52 11.59 16.51
CA ARG A 84 -4.72 12.45 16.57
C ARG A 84 -4.91 13.23 15.27
N GLN A 85 -3.84 13.73 14.66
CA GLN A 85 -3.88 14.50 13.42
C GLN A 85 -4.22 13.63 12.22
N ILE A 86 -3.60 12.46 12.06
CA ILE A 86 -3.83 11.63 10.86
C ILE A 86 -5.27 11.14 10.73
N ARG A 87 -6.01 11.04 11.85
CA ARG A 87 -7.47 10.78 11.85
C ARG A 87 -8.29 11.85 11.15
N GLN A 88 -7.80 13.09 11.09
CA GLN A 88 -8.53 14.22 10.53
C GLN A 88 -8.50 14.17 9.00
N PRO A 89 -9.65 14.22 8.29
CA PRO A 89 -9.71 13.95 6.86
C PRO A 89 -8.87 14.83 5.94
N GLN A 90 -8.58 16.07 6.35
CA GLN A 90 -7.77 17.03 5.62
C GLN A 90 -6.26 16.77 5.73
N ILE A 91 -5.82 15.96 6.69
CA ILE A 91 -4.41 15.62 6.86
C ILE A 91 -4.03 14.56 5.83
N TRP A 92 -2.93 14.79 5.14
CA TRP A 92 -2.45 13.89 4.09
C TRP A 92 -1.71 12.73 4.73
N GLY A 93 -1.93 11.53 4.22
CA GLY A 93 -1.13 10.37 4.57
C GLY A 93 0.12 10.26 3.71
N GLY A 94 1.06 9.42 4.14
CA GLY A 94 2.26 9.06 3.41
C GLY A 94 2.67 7.61 3.63
N GLU A 95 3.99 7.40 3.64
CA GLU A 95 4.60 6.09 3.83
C GLU A 95 4.22 5.40 5.15
N PRO A 96 4.21 6.08 6.32
CA PRO A 96 3.76 5.47 7.58
C PRO A 96 2.33 4.90 7.47
N GLU A 97 1.41 5.66 6.88
CA GLU A 97 0.02 5.23 6.69
C GLU A 97 -0.09 4.05 5.74
N LEU A 98 0.72 3.96 4.68
CA LEU A 98 0.72 2.83 3.76
C LEU A 98 1.21 1.54 4.45
N LEU A 99 2.24 1.65 5.28
CA LEU A 99 2.71 0.52 6.08
C LEU A 99 1.59 0.01 7.02
N MET A 100 0.95 0.89 7.77
CA MET A 100 -0.16 0.52 8.65
C MET A 100 -1.37 0.03 7.87
N ALA A 101 -1.70 0.65 6.73
CA ALA A 101 -2.80 0.21 5.87
C ALA A 101 -2.59 -1.22 5.40
N SER A 102 -1.36 -1.63 5.07
CA SER A 102 -1.05 -3.00 4.69
C SER A 102 -1.38 -4.01 5.80
N HIS A 103 -1.17 -3.65 7.07
CA HIS A 103 -1.57 -4.46 8.23
C HIS A 103 -3.09 -4.47 8.45
N VAL A 104 -3.75 -3.31 8.28
CA VAL A 104 -5.20 -3.19 8.43
C VAL A 104 -5.94 -4.01 7.39
N ILE A 105 -5.51 -3.97 6.12
CA ILE A 105 -6.18 -4.71 5.04
C ILE A 105 -5.61 -6.12 4.85
N GLN A 106 -4.49 -6.44 5.50
CA GLN A 106 -3.75 -7.71 5.37
C GLN A 106 -3.43 -8.06 3.91
N MET A 107 -2.93 -7.09 3.15
CA MET A 107 -2.53 -7.27 1.75
C MET A 107 -1.25 -6.52 1.45
N PRO A 108 -0.43 -7.03 0.50
CA PRO A 108 0.72 -6.28 0.02
C PRO A 108 0.29 -5.04 -0.77
N ILE A 109 1.04 -3.96 -0.61
CA ILE A 109 0.86 -2.69 -1.32
C ILE A 109 2.14 -2.35 -2.07
N SER A 110 2.04 -2.05 -3.36
CA SER A 110 3.15 -1.57 -4.19
C SER A 110 2.91 -0.13 -4.62
N VAL A 111 3.88 0.74 -4.34
CA VAL A 111 3.84 2.16 -4.71
C VAL A 111 4.66 2.36 -5.97
N TYR A 112 4.02 2.88 -7.01
CA TYR A 112 4.64 3.21 -8.27
C TYR A 112 4.85 4.71 -8.42
N MET A 113 5.86 5.10 -9.18
CA MET A 113 6.05 6.46 -9.68
C MET A 113 6.37 6.39 -11.17
N LEU A 114 5.89 7.38 -11.92
CA LEU A 114 6.28 7.56 -13.31
C LEU A 114 7.68 8.17 -13.39
N ASP A 115 8.62 7.43 -13.97
CA ASP A 115 9.93 7.97 -14.29
C ASP A 115 9.83 8.88 -15.51
N LYS A 116 10.07 10.18 -15.30
CA LYS A 116 9.97 11.20 -16.35
C LYS A 116 10.98 11.00 -17.48
N ASN A 117 12.11 10.35 -17.20
CA ASN A 117 13.16 10.16 -18.20
C ASN A 117 12.85 8.99 -19.15
N SER A 118 12.31 7.90 -18.61
CA SER A 118 12.01 6.70 -19.40
C SER A 118 10.54 6.57 -19.80
N GLY A 119 9.65 7.38 -19.21
CA GLY A 119 8.19 7.24 -19.38
C GLY A 119 7.64 5.94 -18.78
N SER A 120 8.43 5.23 -17.97
CA SER A 120 8.07 3.93 -17.39
C SER A 120 7.65 4.04 -15.94
N LEU A 121 6.76 3.13 -15.49
CA LEU A 121 6.40 3.01 -14.09
C LEU A 121 7.47 2.24 -13.33
N LYS A 122 7.96 2.82 -12.22
CA LYS A 122 8.92 2.20 -11.31
C LYS A 122 8.29 1.98 -9.95
N VAL A 123 8.50 0.81 -9.37
CA VAL A 123 8.17 0.56 -7.96
C VAL A 123 9.19 1.32 -7.10
N ILE A 124 8.69 2.18 -6.21
CA ILE A 124 9.52 2.99 -5.30
C ILE A 124 9.45 2.50 -3.85
N ALA A 125 8.38 1.77 -3.50
CA ALA A 125 8.20 1.19 -2.18
C ALA A 125 7.22 0.01 -2.24
N GLU A 126 7.37 -0.92 -1.30
CA GLU A 126 6.49 -2.06 -1.13
C GLU A 126 6.26 -2.29 0.37
N TYR A 127 5.03 -2.61 0.75
CA TYR A 127 4.62 -2.86 2.14
C TYR A 127 3.80 -4.15 2.23
N GLY A 128 3.75 -4.76 3.42
CA GLY A 128 2.89 -5.91 3.69
C GLY A 128 3.31 -7.22 3.01
N GLN A 129 4.60 -7.40 2.73
CA GLN A 129 5.13 -8.61 2.07
C GLN A 129 4.90 -9.89 2.90
N ASP A 130 4.68 -9.75 4.20
CA ASP A 130 4.30 -10.85 5.11
C ASP A 130 2.89 -11.39 4.81
N TYR A 131 2.05 -10.62 4.11
CA TYR A 131 0.71 -11.02 3.67
C TYR A 131 0.67 -11.61 2.26
N GLY A 132 1.85 -11.86 1.68
CA GLY A 132 2.01 -12.42 0.35
C GLY A 132 2.71 -11.45 -0.61
N LYS A 133 3.03 -11.95 -1.80
CA LYS A 133 3.71 -11.17 -2.86
C LYS A 133 2.90 -11.09 -4.15
N GLU A 134 1.76 -11.78 -4.17
CA GLU A 134 0.94 -11.90 -5.36
C GLU A 134 -0.21 -10.91 -5.33
N ASN A 135 -0.50 -10.34 -6.49
CA ASN A 135 -1.62 -9.42 -6.70
C ASN A 135 -1.69 -8.30 -5.64
N PRO A 136 -0.63 -7.45 -5.53
CA PRO A 136 -0.61 -6.34 -4.59
C PRO A 136 -1.59 -5.24 -4.99
N ILE A 137 -2.05 -4.49 -4.00
CA ILE A 137 -2.73 -3.22 -4.23
C ILE A 137 -1.70 -2.24 -4.80
N CYS A 138 -1.93 -1.76 -6.01
CA CYS A 138 -1.00 -0.86 -6.68
C CYS A 138 -1.52 0.58 -6.59
N VAL A 139 -0.68 1.49 -6.11
CA VAL A 139 -0.96 2.93 -6.05
C VAL A 139 0.10 3.70 -6.83
N LEU A 140 -0.27 4.81 -7.45
CA LEU A 140 0.62 5.69 -8.21
C LEU A 140 0.84 6.98 -7.42
N TYR A 141 2.08 7.24 -7.03
CA TYR A 141 2.51 8.48 -6.39
C TYR A 141 3.04 9.46 -7.42
N HIS A 142 2.56 10.71 -7.36
CA HIS A 142 2.90 11.75 -8.33
C HIS A 142 4.09 12.64 -7.94
N GLY A 143 4.69 12.45 -6.76
CA GLY A 143 5.84 13.24 -6.30
C GLY A 143 5.51 14.59 -5.65
N TYR A 144 4.23 14.99 -5.61
CA TYR A 144 3.77 16.23 -4.97
C TYR A 144 2.70 15.99 -3.88
N GLY A 145 2.68 14.79 -3.30
CA GLY A 145 1.74 14.44 -2.21
C GLY A 145 0.40 13.85 -2.66
N HIS A 146 0.23 13.58 -3.96
CA HIS A 146 -0.99 12.98 -4.50
C HIS A 146 -0.80 11.52 -4.91
N TYR A 147 -1.83 10.71 -4.64
CA TYR A 147 -1.92 9.31 -5.00
C TYR A 147 -3.14 9.05 -5.88
N ASP A 148 -2.94 8.20 -6.89
CA ASP A 148 -4.00 7.56 -7.66
C ASP A 148 -4.00 6.03 -7.43
N ALA A 149 -5.11 5.37 -7.75
CA ALA A 149 -5.12 3.93 -7.85
C ALA A 149 -4.54 3.49 -9.20
N LEU A 150 -3.80 2.38 -9.20
CA LEU A 150 -3.19 1.81 -10.39
C LEU A 150 -3.69 0.38 -10.59
N GLN A 151 -4.21 0.09 -11.77
CA GLN A 151 -4.59 -1.26 -12.18
C GLN A 151 -3.52 -1.81 -13.10
N ILE A 152 -2.80 -2.84 -12.66
CA ILE A 152 -1.83 -3.57 -13.47
C ILE A 152 -2.46 -4.90 -13.87
N PRO A 153 -2.60 -5.20 -15.18
CA PRO A 153 -3.09 -6.50 -15.63
C PRO A 153 -2.20 -7.62 -15.10
N LEU A 154 -2.77 -8.57 -14.37
CA LEU A 154 -2.09 -9.78 -13.94
C LEU A 154 -1.94 -10.71 -15.15
N ASN A 155 -0.83 -10.63 -15.89
CA ASN A 155 -0.47 -11.73 -16.78
C ASN A 155 0.14 -12.85 -15.92
N GLY A 156 -0.31 -14.09 -16.13
CA GLY A 156 0.14 -15.31 -15.44
C GLY A 156 1.60 -15.72 -15.67
N ALA A 157 2.49 -14.79 -15.95
CA ALA A 157 3.92 -14.97 -15.94
C ALA A 157 4.48 -14.05 -14.88
N GLN A 158 5.09 -14.64 -13.85
CA GLN A 158 6.07 -13.97 -13.01
C GLN A 158 6.94 -13.09 -13.90
N THR A 159 6.72 -11.78 -13.87
CA THR A 159 7.67 -10.85 -14.46
C THR A 159 8.92 -11.01 -13.60
N LYS A 160 9.89 -11.75 -14.16
CA LYS A 160 11.29 -11.67 -13.75
C LYS A 160 11.69 -10.22 -13.98
N PHE A 161 11.37 -9.34 -13.04
CA PHE A 161 11.97 -8.03 -12.97
C PHE A 161 13.45 -8.31 -12.73
N ALA A 162 14.23 -8.03 -13.77
CA ALA A 162 15.66 -8.16 -13.72
C ALA A 162 16.15 -7.51 -12.43
N ARG A 163 16.98 -8.22 -11.67
CA ARG A 163 17.91 -7.59 -10.74
C ARG A 163 18.70 -6.56 -11.55
N VAL A 164 18.25 -5.32 -11.58
CA VAL A 164 19.10 -4.23 -11.98
C VAL A 164 20.04 -4.05 -10.81
N SER A 165 21.23 -4.65 -10.95
CA SER A 165 22.44 -4.25 -10.25
C SER A 165 22.79 -2.83 -10.71
N GLY A 166 21.95 -1.88 -10.33
CA GLY A 166 22.10 -0.46 -10.60
C GLY A 166 22.48 0.18 -9.28
N TYR A 167 23.73 0.60 -9.21
CA TYR A 167 24.31 1.36 -8.12
C TYR A 167 23.37 2.53 -7.76
N TYR A 168 22.75 2.45 -6.58
CA TYR A 168 21.95 3.54 -6.03
C TYR A 168 22.91 4.66 -5.63
N ASP A 169 22.96 5.74 -6.40
CA ASP A 169 23.78 6.90 -6.07
C ASP A 169 23.18 7.60 -4.84
N LYS A 170 23.94 7.57 -3.74
CA LYS A 170 23.56 8.13 -2.43
C LYS A 170 23.42 9.65 -2.43
N SER A 171 23.87 10.34 -3.48
CA SER A 171 23.86 11.81 -3.56
C SER A 171 22.48 12.42 -3.84
N ASP A 172 21.53 11.66 -4.39
CA ASP A 172 20.16 12.14 -4.67
C ASP A 172 19.20 12.02 -3.47
N SER A 173 19.57 11.24 -2.44
CA SER A 173 18.74 11.03 -1.24
C SER A 173 18.55 12.30 -0.40
N VAL A 174 19.42 13.29 -0.53
CA VAL A 174 19.36 14.53 0.27
C VAL A 174 18.37 15.55 -0.34
N LYS A 175 17.98 15.41 -1.61
CA LYS A 175 17.11 16.38 -2.30
C LYS A 175 15.66 15.93 -2.49
N GLN A 176 15.34 14.65 -2.29
CA GLN A 176 14.01 14.09 -2.63
C GLN A 176 13.26 13.42 -1.46
N GLY A 177 13.77 13.48 -0.22
CA GLY A 177 12.99 13.07 0.96
C GLY A 177 12.54 11.60 1.00
N ILE A 178 13.23 10.69 0.30
CA ILE A 178 12.87 9.27 0.25
C ILE A 178 13.48 8.56 1.48
N TRP A 179 12.63 8.24 2.46
CA TRP A 179 12.98 7.66 3.77
C TRP A 179 12.96 6.12 3.81
N ALA A 180 12.18 5.46 2.92
CA ALA A 180 11.89 4.02 2.93
C ALA A 180 13.05 3.02 3.11
N PRO A 181 14.24 3.19 2.49
CA PRO A 181 15.29 2.17 2.58
C PRO A 181 15.89 2.01 3.99
N LYS A 182 15.88 3.07 4.82
CA LYS A 182 16.56 3.09 6.12
C LYS A 182 15.76 2.37 7.22
N VAL A 183 14.42 2.42 7.16
CA VAL A 183 13.55 1.75 8.13
C VAL A 183 13.47 0.25 7.83
N GLN A 184 13.27 -0.13 6.57
CA GLN A 184 13.19 -1.54 6.15
C GLN A 184 14.49 -2.30 6.44
N ALA A 185 15.65 -1.69 6.18
CA ALA A 185 16.95 -2.30 6.47
C ALA A 185 17.22 -2.49 7.97
N LYS A 186 16.66 -1.64 8.84
CA LYS A 186 16.85 -1.71 10.29
C LYS A 186 15.86 -2.68 10.96
N MET A 187 14.65 -2.82 10.44
CA MET A 187 13.69 -3.86 10.85
C MET A 187 14.21 -5.27 10.53
N ASN A 188 14.84 -5.46 9.36
CA ASN A 188 15.43 -6.75 8.96
C ASN A 188 16.69 -7.15 9.76
N GLY A 189 17.30 -6.23 10.51
CA GLY A 189 18.55 -6.44 11.25
C GLY A 189 18.41 -6.93 12.69
N LYS A 190 17.19 -7.12 13.23
CA LYS A 190 16.95 -7.50 14.64
C LYS A 190 16.58 -8.96 14.88
N THR A 191 16.65 -9.84 13.88
CA THR A 191 16.45 -11.28 14.09
C THR A 191 17.76 -11.99 14.45
N SER A 192 18.21 -11.88 15.71
CA SER A 192 18.98 -12.97 16.32
C SER A 192 18.98 -12.91 17.86
N SER A 193 18.70 -14.07 18.45
CA SER A 193 18.78 -14.49 19.87
C SER A 193 17.62 -14.16 20.83
N LEU A 194 16.81 -15.18 21.12
CA LEU A 194 16.13 -15.40 22.40
C LEU A 194 16.43 -16.86 22.85
N PRO A 195 16.63 -17.13 24.16
CA PRO A 195 17.07 -18.43 24.65
C PRO A 195 15.92 -19.42 24.82
N GLU A 196 16.25 -20.71 24.70
CA GLU A 196 15.35 -21.85 24.92
C GLU A 196 14.94 -21.96 26.40
N GLY A 197 13.63 -22.10 26.65
CA GLY A 197 13.08 -22.35 27.98
C GLY A 197 11.61 -22.79 27.88
N GLY A 198 11.39 -24.10 27.91
CA GLY A 198 10.08 -24.71 27.70
C GLY A 198 9.05 -24.44 28.79
N LYS A 199 7.88 -23.94 28.38
CA LYS A 199 6.59 -24.19 29.02
C LYS A 199 5.56 -24.39 27.90
N LYS A 200 4.82 -25.51 27.94
CA LYS A 200 3.78 -25.84 26.95
C LYS A 200 2.71 -24.73 26.98
N THR A 201 2.69 -23.92 25.92
CA THR A 201 1.63 -22.96 25.63
C THR A 201 0.45 -23.69 24.95
N PRO A 202 -0.80 -23.26 25.19
CA PRO A 202 -1.95 -23.85 24.50
C PRO A 202 -1.85 -23.65 22.99
N ARG A 203 -2.41 -24.57 22.20
CA ARG A 203 -2.39 -24.45 20.73
C ARG A 203 -3.07 -23.14 20.32
N LEU A 204 -2.39 -22.37 19.49
CA LEU A 204 -2.80 -21.06 18.98
C LEU A 204 -4.05 -21.09 18.07
N SER A 205 -4.68 -22.26 17.91
CA SER A 205 -5.93 -22.44 17.14
C SER A 205 -7.18 -22.07 17.92
N ASP A 206 -7.10 -21.90 19.24
CA ASP A 206 -8.30 -21.94 20.10
C ASP A 206 -8.63 -20.59 20.78
N VAL A 207 -7.96 -19.48 20.43
CA VAL A 207 -8.12 -18.21 21.18
C VAL A 207 -8.53 -17.00 20.34
N TYR A 208 -8.36 -16.95 19.01
CA TYR A 208 -8.91 -15.84 18.23
C TYR A 208 -9.31 -16.27 16.81
N ASP A 209 -10.57 -16.00 16.47
CA ASP A 209 -11.16 -16.14 15.13
C ASP A 209 -10.38 -15.29 14.13
N LEU A 210 -9.57 -15.95 13.29
CA LEU A 210 -8.66 -15.38 12.30
C LEU A 210 -9.40 -14.87 11.04
N SER A 211 -10.58 -14.25 11.16
CA SER A 211 -11.37 -13.84 9.98
C SER A 211 -11.88 -12.38 9.98
N GLY A 212 -11.70 -11.63 11.08
CA GLY A 212 -12.30 -10.29 11.22
C GLY A 212 -11.84 -9.21 10.24
N THR A 213 -10.67 -9.37 9.60
CA THR A 213 -10.08 -8.36 8.70
C THR A 213 -10.36 -8.62 7.21
N PHE A 214 -10.76 -9.84 6.85
CA PHE A 214 -11.13 -10.20 5.47
C PHE A 214 -12.50 -9.64 5.08
N ASN A 215 -13.40 -9.43 6.05
CA ASN A 215 -14.76 -8.93 5.81
C ASN A 215 -14.83 -7.43 5.48
N PHE A 216 -13.78 -6.64 5.69
CA PHE A 216 -13.88 -5.18 5.55
C PHE A 216 -14.14 -4.71 4.10
N ILE A 217 -13.59 -5.39 3.10
CA ILE A 217 -13.77 -5.05 1.68
C ILE A 217 -14.88 -5.91 1.03
N LEU A 218 -15.32 -6.96 1.73
CA LEU A 218 -16.32 -7.89 1.25
C LEU A 218 -17.74 -7.57 1.75
N THR A 219 -17.93 -7.00 2.95
CA THR A 219 -19.27 -6.89 3.58
C THR A 219 -20.07 -5.61 3.20
N VAL A 220 -19.48 -4.61 2.55
CA VAL A 220 -20.20 -3.35 2.18
C VAL A 220 -20.81 -3.38 0.77
N TYR A 221 -20.79 -4.54 0.10
CA TYR A 221 -21.61 -4.85 -1.09
C TYR A 221 -22.03 -6.30 -1.07
#